data_AF-H0T4M2-F1
#
_entry.id   AF-H0T4M2-F1
#
_cell.length_a   1.000
_cell.length_b   1.000
_cell.length_c   1.000
_cell.angle_alpha   90.00
_cell.angle_beta   90.00
_cell.angle_gamma   90.00
#
_symmetry.space_group_name_H-M   'P 1'
#
loop_
_entity.id
_entity.type
_entity.pdbx_description
1 polymer ?
#
loop_
_entity_poly.entity_id
_entity_poly.type
_entity_poly.pdbx_seq_one_letter_code
_entity_poly.pdbx_strand_id
1 'polypeptide(L)'
;MPMLPVVAGADATRLQILLYTIVLVAIAAAPWPLGYFDAVYGVVSLALGAGMLWLAIEVFRKRERLASLRANRKLFGFSILYLFALFATLGLEAVARMIAPLIW
;
A
#
# COMPACT_ATOMS: atom_id res chain seq x y z
N MET A 1 3.10 -15.48 23.34
CA MET A 1 2.80 -15.51 21.89
C MET A 1 4.12 -15.34 21.12
N PRO A 2 4.63 -16.35 20.40
CA PRO A 2 5.85 -16.21 19.60
C PRO A 2 5.51 -15.40 18.35
N MET A 3 5.96 -14.14 18.34
CA MET A 3 5.88 -13.26 17.19
C MET A 3 7.25 -13.29 16.49
N LEU A 4 7.30 -13.06 15.17
CA LEU A 4 8.55 -12.98 14.39
C LEU A 4 9.70 -12.19 15.07
N PRO A 5 9.48 -11.08 15.80
CA PRO A 5 10.54 -10.37 16.54
C PRO A 5 11.22 -11.20 17.64
N VAL A 6 10.51 -12.16 18.22
CA VAL A 6 10.97 -13.01 19.34
C VAL A 6 11.78 -14.20 18.83
N VAL A 7 11.58 -14.62 17.58
CA VAL A 7 12.20 -15.82 17.00
C VAL A 7 13.35 -15.48 16.04
N ALA A 8 13.22 -14.43 15.22
CA ALA A 8 14.19 -14.07 14.18
C ALA A 8 14.86 -12.70 14.41
N GLY A 9 14.53 -12.02 15.50
CA GLY A 9 15.04 -10.69 15.81
C GLY A 9 14.28 -9.54 15.11
N ALA A 10 14.48 -8.33 15.63
CA ALA A 10 13.76 -7.14 15.17
C ALA A 10 14.17 -6.70 13.75
N ASP A 11 15.37 -7.05 13.28
CA ASP A 11 15.85 -6.69 11.94
C ASP A 11 15.21 -7.54 10.84
N ALA A 12 15.05 -8.86 11.08
CA ALA A 12 14.38 -9.76 10.14
C ALA A 12 12.91 -9.36 9.90
N THR A 13 12.22 -8.93 10.96
CA THR A 13 10.82 -8.47 10.86
C THR A 13 10.71 -7.19 10.01
N ARG A 14 11.67 -6.26 10.11
CA ARG A 14 11.68 -5.02 9.30
C ARG A 14 11.92 -5.31 7.82
N LEU A 15 12.84 -6.24 7.51
CA LEU A 15 13.11 -6.63 6.14
C LEU A 15 11.88 -7.25 5.48
N GLN A 16 11.16 -8.11 6.20
CA GLN A 16 9.89 -8.66 5.72
C GLN A 16 8.86 -7.56 5.45
N ILE A 17 8.67 -6.60 6.36
CA ILE A 17 7.74 -5.47 6.15
C ILE A 17 8.08 -4.71 4.86
N LEU A 18 9.36 -4.45 4.61
CA LEU A 18 9.80 -3.79 3.38
C LEU A 18 9.49 -4.63 2.14
N LEU A 19 9.87 -5.91 2.14
CA LEU A 19 9.64 -6.83 1.02
C LEU A 19 8.15 -6.99 0.71
N TYR A 20 7.31 -7.19 1.73
CA TYR A 20 5.87 -7.30 1.56
C TYR A 20 5.24 -6.00 1.04
N THR A 21 5.74 -4.84 1.47
CA THR A 21 5.27 -3.54 0.95
C THR A 21 5.61 -3.37 -0.52
N ILE A 22 6.82 -3.77 -0.95
CA ILE A 22 7.22 -3.73 -2.37
C ILE A 22 6.30 -4.61 -3.21
N VAL A 23 6.05 -5.84 -2.77
CA VAL A 23 5.16 -6.78 -3.47
C VAL A 23 3.73 -6.23 -3.53
N LEU A 24 3.23 -5.66 -2.42
CA LEU A 24 1.89 -5.06 -2.38
C LEU A 24 1.74 -3.91 -3.38
N VAL A 25 2.71 -2.98 -3.42
CA VAL A 25 2.68 -1.85 -4.35
C VAL A 25 2.75 -2.35 -5.80
N ALA A 26 3.58 -3.35 -6.09
CA ALA A 26 3.66 -3.93 -7.43
C ALA A 26 2.32 -4.57 -7.87
N ILE A 27 1.68 -5.34 -6.98
CA ILE A 27 0.36 -5.95 -7.25
C ILE A 27 -0.72 -4.88 -7.42
N ALA A 28 -0.69 -3.82 -6.61
CA ALA A 28 -1.66 -2.72 -6.69
C ALA A 28 -1.44 -1.80 -7.91
N ALA A 29 -0.22 -1.75 -8.46
CA ALA A 29 0.09 -1.02 -9.69
C ALA A 29 -0.15 -1.87 -10.96
N ALA A 30 -0.13 -3.21 -10.85
CA ALA A 30 -0.34 -4.14 -11.97
C ALA A 30 -1.64 -3.94 -12.79
N PRO A 31 -2.79 -3.50 -12.22
CA PRO A 31 -4.02 -3.31 -13.00
C PRO A 31 -3.94 -2.16 -14.01
N TRP A 32 -3.04 -1.19 -13.80
CA TRP A 32 -2.87 -0.02 -14.68
C TRP A 32 -2.30 -0.38 -16.07
N PRO A 33 -1.15 -1.08 -16.20
CA PRO A 33 -0.63 -1.47 -17.50
C PRO A 33 -1.48 -2.52 -18.22
N LEU A 34 -2.40 -3.19 -17.52
CA LEU A 34 -3.32 -4.17 -18.11
C LEU A 34 -4.52 -3.51 -18.82
N GLY A 35 -4.66 -2.18 -18.78
CA GLY A 35 -5.74 -1.45 -19.48
C GLY A 35 -7.13 -1.66 -18.89
N TYR A 36 -7.21 -2.24 -17.69
CA TYR A 36 -8.49 -2.51 -17.01
C TYR A 36 -9.04 -1.30 -16.26
N PHE A 37 -8.24 -0.25 -15.98
CA PHE A 37 -8.66 0.92 -15.20
C PHE A 37 -8.16 2.23 -15.83
N ASP A 38 -8.88 3.32 -15.61
CA ASP A 38 -8.64 4.62 -16.24
C ASP A 38 -7.31 5.26 -15.79
N ALA A 39 -6.78 6.25 -16.53
CA ALA A 39 -5.50 6.91 -16.25
C ALA A 39 -5.44 7.52 -14.83
N VAL A 40 -6.59 7.90 -14.28
CA VAL A 40 -6.75 8.40 -12.91
C VAL A 40 -6.36 7.35 -11.87
N TYR A 41 -6.76 6.08 -12.05
CA TYR A 41 -6.39 4.99 -11.14
C TYR A 41 -4.87 4.75 -11.14
N GLY A 42 -4.25 4.80 -12.32
CA GLY A 42 -2.81 4.65 -12.47
C GLY A 42 -2.02 5.71 -11.70
N VAL A 43 -2.38 6.99 -11.87
CA VAL A 43 -1.72 8.10 -11.18
C VAL A 43 -1.91 8.02 -9.67
N VAL A 44 -3.12 7.73 -9.21
CA VAL A 44 -3.44 7.60 -7.77
C VAL A 44 -2.70 6.42 -7.15
N SER A 45 -2.72 5.24 -7.80
CA SER A 45 -2.05 4.03 -7.31
C SER A 45 -0.54 4.21 -7.22
N LEU A 46 0.08 4.83 -8.23
CA LEU A 46 1.52 5.12 -8.24
C LEU A 46 1.91 6.16 -7.18
N ALA A 47 1.17 7.27 -7.07
CA ALA A 47 1.47 8.32 -6.09
C ALA A 47 1.36 7.80 -4.65
N LEU A 48 0.28 7.08 -4.36
CA LEU A 48 0.07 6.45 -3.07
C LEU A 48 1.09 5.32 -2.82
N GLY A 49 1.49 4.58 -3.86
CA GLY A 49 2.43 3.47 -3.75
C GLY A 49 3.84 3.96 -3.44
N ALA A 50 4.27 5.05 -4.09
CA ALA A 50 5.51 5.73 -3.80
C ALA A 50 5.56 6.26 -2.36
N GLY A 51 4.45 6.82 -1.86
CA GLY A 51 4.33 7.23 -0.45
C GLY A 51 4.46 6.07 0.53
N MET A 52 3.85 4.92 0.22
CA MET A 52 3.92 3.72 1.05
C MET A 52 5.34 3.13 1.09
N LEU A 53 6.02 3.10 -0.05
CA LEU A 53 7.43 2.71 -0.18
C LEU A 53 8.35 3.61 0.65
N TRP A 54 8.15 4.93 0.61
CA TRP A 54 8.93 5.86 1.43
C TRP A 54 8.77 5.53 2.91
N LEU A 55 7.53 5.37 3.41
CA LEU A 55 7.30 5.03 4.81
C LEU A 55 7.94 3.69 5.20
N ALA A 56 7.91 2.69 4.32
CA ALA A 56 8.55 1.39 4.59
C ALA A 56 10.08 1.51 4.70
N ILE A 57 10.71 2.32 3.84
CA ILE A 57 12.15 2.64 3.94
C ILE A 57 12.45 3.39 5.25
N GLU A 58 11.57 4.29 5.69
CA GLU A 58 11.74 5.01 6.94
C GLU A 58 11.62 4.10 8.18
N VAL A 59 10.72 3.10 8.15
CA VAL A 59 10.62 2.04 9.15
C VAL A 59 11.89 1.19 9.19
N PHE A 60 12.47 0.89 8.03
CA PHE A 60 13.72 0.13 7.92
C PHE A 60 14.91 0.92 8.48
N ARG A 61 15.00 2.23 8.22
CA ARG A 61 16.09 3.10 8.72
C ARG A 61 16.05 3.36 10.22
N LYS A 62 14.87 3.48 10.85
CA LYS A 62 14.77 3.87 12.27
C LYS A 62 14.96 2.68 13.22
N ARG A 63 16.20 2.43 13.64
CA ARG A 63 16.59 1.31 14.53
C ARG A 63 16.08 1.41 15.97
N GLU A 64 15.83 2.61 16.50
CA GLU A 64 15.31 2.80 17.87
C GLU A 64 13.92 2.17 18.09
N ARG A 65 13.73 1.45 19.21
CA ARG A 65 12.46 0.79 19.57
C ARG A 65 11.25 1.74 19.57
N LEU A 66 11.37 2.92 20.19
CA LEU A 66 10.27 3.90 20.27
C LEU A 66 10.00 4.61 18.94
N ALA A 67 11.04 4.82 18.13
CA ALA A 67 10.91 5.40 16.80
C ALA A 67 10.30 4.40 15.80
N SER A 68 10.67 3.11 15.92
CA SER A 68 10.15 2.00 15.11
C SER A 68 8.66 1.76 15.36
N LEU A 69 8.18 1.82 16.62
CA LEU A 69 6.75 1.71 16.92
C LEU A 69 5.92 2.86 16.31
N ARG A 70 6.42 4.10 16.40
CA ARG A 70 5.75 5.25 15.76
C ARG A 70 5.75 5.14 14.24
N ALA A 71 6.86 4.69 13.64
CA ALA A 71 6.95 4.50 12.20
C ALA A 71 6.02 3.38 11.71
N ASN A 72 5.94 2.25 12.43
CA ASN A 72 5.00 1.17 12.12
C ASN A 72 3.53 1.61 12.22
N ARG A 73 3.17 2.40 13.24
CA ARG A 73 1.82 2.96 13.34
C ARG A 73 1.47 3.87 12.15
N LYS A 74 2.42 4.71 11.73
CA LYS A 74 2.25 5.55 10.53
C LYS A 74 2.10 4.71 9.27
N LEU A 75 2.94 3.68 9.09
CA LEU A 75 2.87 2.76 7.95
C LEU A 75 1.52 2.06 7.91
N PHE A 76 1.04 1.57 9.05
CA PHE A 76 -0.27 0.92 9.17
C PHE A 76 -1.41 1.88 8.82
N GLY A 77 -1.42 3.09 9.38
CA GLY A 77 -2.43 4.10 9.03
C GLY A 77 -2.41 4.47 7.54
N PHE A 78 -1.21 4.61 6.97
CA PHE A 78 -1.06 4.89 5.55
C PHE A 78 -1.51 3.72 4.67
N SER A 79 -1.27 2.47 5.08
CA SER A 79 -1.76 1.29 4.34
C SER A 79 -3.28 1.18 4.31
N ILE A 80 -3.97 1.59 5.39
CA ILE A 80 -5.44 1.65 5.41
C ILE A 80 -5.90 2.73 4.45
N LEU A 81 -5.30 3.92 4.49
CA LEU A 81 -5.62 5.00 3.56
C LEU A 81 -5.36 4.58 2.09
N TYR A 82 -4.23 3.92 1.84
CA TYR A 82 -3.83 3.37 0.55
C TYR A 82 -4.89 2.41 0.00
N LEU A 83 -5.27 1.43 0.82
CA LEU A 83 -6.27 0.43 0.45
C LEU A 83 -7.64 1.08 0.26
N PHE A 84 -8.02 1.99 1.14
CA PHE A 84 -9.30 2.71 1.06
C PHE A 84 -9.40 3.56 -0.20
N ALA A 85 -8.33 4.29 -0.55
CA ALA A 85 -8.28 5.07 -1.78
C ALA A 85 -8.35 4.19 -3.03
N LEU A 86 -7.63 3.06 -3.04
CA LEU A 86 -7.75 2.08 -4.13
C LEU A 86 -9.17 1.55 -4.27
N PHE A 87 -9.80 1.11 -3.18
CA PHE A 87 -11.18 0.62 -3.20
C PHE A 87 -12.18 1.72 -3.60
N ALA A 88 -12.01 2.95 -3.12
CA ALA A 88 -12.87 4.06 -3.50
C ALA A 88 -12.78 4.34 -5.01
N THR A 89 -11.57 4.29 -5.58
CA THR A 89 -11.35 4.49 -7.02
C THR A 89 -11.95 3.34 -7.82
N LEU A 90 -11.73 2.09 -7.40
CA LEU A 90 -12.36 0.90 -8.02
C LEU A 90 -13.89 0.98 -7.96
N GLY A 91 -14.45 1.41 -6.84
CA GLY A 91 -15.90 1.56 -6.66
C GLY A 91 -16.48 2.66 -7.55
N LEU A 92 -15.82 3.82 -7.62
CA LEU A 92 -16.20 4.90 -8.55
C LEU A 92 -16.20 4.42 -9.99
N GLU A 93 -15.18 3.67 -10.39
CA GLU A 93 -15.07 3.18 -11.76
C GLU A 93 -16.13 2.11 -12.07
N ALA A 94 -16.40 1.20 -11.13
CA ALA A 94 -17.47 0.21 -11.28
C ALA A 94 -18.85 0.87 -11.42
N VAL A 95 -19.14 1.90 -10.61
CA VAL A 95 -20.38 2.69 -10.71
C VAL A 95 -20.44 3.46 -12.03
N ALA A 96 -19.35 4.09 -12.47
CA ALA A 96 -19.29 4.80 -13.74
C ALA A 96 -19.56 3.86 -14.93
N ARG A 97 -18.96 2.66 -14.94
CA ARG A 97 -19.24 1.63 -15.96
C ARG A 97 -20.66 1.10 -15.92
N MET A 98 -21.29 1.03 -14.75
CA MET A 98 -22.67 0.58 -14.63
C MET A 98 -23.67 1.65 -15.13
N ILE A 99 -23.33 2.93 -14.96
CA ILE A 99 -24.18 4.05 -15.40
C ILE A 99 -23.99 4.36 -16.89
N ALA A 100 -22.79 4.18 -17.44
CA ALA A 100 -22.48 4.42 -18.85
C ALA A 100 -23.46 3.75 -19.87
N PRO A 101 -23.86 2.47 -19.72
CA PRO A 101 -24.84 1.85 -20.61
C PRO A 101 -26.29 2.23 -20.32
N LEU A 102 -26.58 2.99 -19.26
CA LEU A 102 -27.93 3.47 -18.95
C LEU A 102 -28.23 4.83 -19.63
N ILE A 103 -27.18 5.54 -20.06
CA ILE A 103 -27.27 6.87 -20.70
C ILE A 103 -27.25 6.76 -22.24
N TRP A 104 -26.88 5.59 -22.81
CA TRP A 104 -26.81 5.36 -24.25
C TRP A 104 -27.81 4.31 -24.74
#